data_AF-A0A7V1M0E0-F1
#
_entry.id   AF-A0A7V1M0E0-F1
#
_cell.length_a   1.000
_cell.length_b   1.000
_cell.length_c   1.000
_cell.angle_alpha   90.00
_cell.angle_beta   90.00
_cell.angle_gamma   90.00
#
_symmetry.space_group_name_H-M   'P 1'
#
loop_
_entity.id
_entity.type
_entity.pdbx_description
1 polymer ?
#
loop_
_entity_poly.entity_id
_entity_poly.type
_entity_poly.pdbx_seq_one_letter_code
_entity_poly.pdbx_strand_id
1 'polypeptide(L)'
;MTRFLTILYALLAFVGVLTGQPVAAQNQAVDAIHSLIEQAEPGSVVHVPPGVYEGNLVIDKPIILEGGDQAIIDGLGQGSVVEIRAEGCTFRGFLVRNSASGVDREPSGIRVLAGNSTIENNRLEDVLFGIDLQNAPNSKVLNNEILGKDLGLARRGDGLRLWWSLGCTIKGNTVKGLRDMVFWYSEDLDVSDNRVSDSRYGLHFMYSHHTSVHDNNLSENAVGIYLMYSNTIDISHNTIRNNRGVSGYGIGLKDCDSITISSNALLANRVGIYVDNSPSAYDSTGLISDNMVAFNEIGLLATPITHNNIITHNAFLENEEQAAAHGGGNLSLNSFASDGIGNFWSDYAGYDKDGDGIGDIIHEPKSLFRSLIAREPNLRLFVHSPAQQAIELTARALPELNPKPIFVDPTPLTRVPDLTLPSDGQTTTGAPMGVLAVVLLTIACGSGWLVFRQQPFPNVLPTKVSHTIGRGRA
;
A
#
# COMPACT_ATOMS: atom_id res chain seq x y z
N MET A 1 -2.89 -2.73 -60.48
CA MET A 1 -1.90 -2.48 -59.40
C MET A 1 -1.26 -1.10 -59.43
N THR A 2 -1.23 -0.39 -60.56
CA THR A 2 -0.51 0.90 -60.71
C THR A 2 -1.26 2.17 -60.28
N ARG A 3 -2.58 2.09 -60.00
CA ARG A 3 -3.38 3.24 -59.53
C ARG A 3 -3.56 3.33 -58.01
N PHE A 4 -3.27 2.25 -57.29
CA PHE A 4 -3.36 2.21 -55.81
C PHE A 4 -2.09 2.75 -55.13
N LEU A 5 -0.92 2.64 -55.77
CA LEU A 5 0.33 3.16 -55.24
C LEU A 5 0.38 4.70 -55.22
N THR A 6 -0.25 5.36 -56.20
CA THR A 6 -0.17 6.83 -56.35
C THR A 6 -0.99 7.57 -55.29
N ILE A 7 -2.10 6.97 -54.82
CA ILE A 7 -2.94 7.53 -53.76
C ILE A 7 -2.26 7.34 -52.38
N LEU A 8 -1.52 6.25 -52.19
CA LEU A 8 -0.79 6.00 -50.95
C LEU A 8 0.38 6.98 -50.76
N TYR A 9 1.10 7.34 -51.83
CA TYR A 9 2.15 8.37 -51.79
C TYR A 9 1.61 9.79 -51.60
N ALA A 10 0.42 10.11 -52.14
CA ALA A 10 -0.23 11.40 -51.92
C ALA A 10 -0.76 11.54 -50.48
N LEU A 11 -1.23 10.46 -49.85
CA LEU A 11 -1.67 10.47 -48.46
C LEU A 11 -0.49 10.57 -47.47
N LEU A 12 0.64 9.94 -47.78
CA LEU A 12 1.87 10.03 -46.99
C LEU A 12 2.55 11.42 -47.07
N ALA A 13 2.33 12.17 -48.13
CA ALA A 13 2.82 13.55 -48.25
C ALA A 13 1.97 14.57 -47.50
N PHE A 14 0.70 14.26 -47.18
CA PHE A 14 -0.21 15.19 -46.49
C PHE A 14 -0.23 15.01 -44.96
N VAL A 15 0.34 13.93 -44.42
CA VAL A 15 0.50 13.70 -42.97
C VAL A 15 1.81 14.31 -42.43
N GLY A 16 2.64 14.91 -43.29
CA GLY A 16 3.98 15.42 -42.94
C GLY A 16 4.07 16.86 -42.44
N VAL A 17 2.97 17.60 -42.27
CA VAL A 17 3.03 19.01 -41.84
C VAL A 17 1.98 19.32 -40.78
N LEU A 18 2.18 18.80 -39.56
CA LEU A 18 1.61 19.33 -38.32
C LEU A 18 2.41 18.86 -37.09
N THR A 19 3.69 18.51 -37.25
CA THR A 19 4.62 18.56 -36.14
C THR A 19 4.96 20.03 -35.94
N GLY A 20 4.25 20.70 -35.04
CA GLY A 20 4.76 21.93 -34.46
C GLY A 20 6.19 21.64 -34.01
N GLN A 21 7.16 22.26 -34.66
CA GLN A 21 8.52 22.24 -34.16
C GLN A 21 8.43 22.73 -32.70
N PRO A 22 9.04 22.03 -31.71
CA PRO A 22 9.18 22.65 -30.41
C PRO A 22 9.92 23.95 -30.67
N VAL A 23 9.23 25.08 -30.46
CA VAL A 23 9.91 26.37 -30.37
C VAL A 23 11.00 26.12 -29.34
N ALA A 24 12.26 26.26 -29.74
CA ALA A 24 13.37 26.10 -28.83
C ALA A 24 13.07 27.02 -27.65
N ALA A 25 12.70 26.43 -26.51
CA ALA A 25 12.37 27.18 -25.32
C ALA A 25 13.62 27.99 -24.99
N GLN A 26 13.51 29.31 -25.12
CA GLN A 26 14.64 30.17 -24.83
C GLN A 26 14.89 30.05 -23.33
N ASN A 27 16.07 29.54 -22.94
CA ASN A 27 16.45 29.52 -21.54
C ASN A 27 16.57 30.97 -21.07
N GLN A 28 15.88 31.28 -19.98
CA GLN A 28 15.86 32.57 -19.33
C GLN A 28 16.29 32.38 -17.88
N ALA A 29 16.86 33.40 -17.27
CA ALA A 29 17.05 33.39 -15.82
C ALA A 29 15.70 33.50 -15.11
N VAL A 30 15.59 32.93 -13.92
CA VAL A 30 14.39 33.05 -13.08
C VAL A 30 14.06 34.52 -12.72
N ASP A 31 15.01 35.44 -12.84
CA ASP A 31 14.84 36.90 -12.72
C ASP A 31 13.73 37.45 -13.64
N ALA A 32 13.46 36.79 -14.77
CA ALA A 32 12.35 37.15 -15.65
C ALA A 32 10.99 36.94 -14.95
N ILE A 33 10.84 35.88 -14.15
CA ILE A 33 9.64 35.63 -13.34
C ILE A 33 9.59 36.62 -12.17
N HIS A 34 10.71 36.88 -11.50
CA HIS A 34 10.77 37.88 -10.45
C HIS A 34 10.29 39.26 -10.93
N SER A 35 10.72 39.67 -12.13
CA SER A 35 10.27 40.93 -12.74
C SER A 35 8.75 40.97 -12.97
N LEU A 36 8.14 39.85 -13.38
CA LEU A 36 6.69 39.74 -13.53
C LEU A 36 5.98 39.80 -12.19
N ILE A 37 6.50 39.09 -11.18
CA ILE A 37 5.98 39.12 -9.83
C ILE A 37 6.06 40.56 -9.31
N GLU A 38 7.20 41.24 -9.36
CA GLU A 38 7.41 42.61 -8.87
C GLU A 38 6.40 43.62 -9.44
N GLN A 39 6.13 43.57 -10.74
CA GLN A 39 5.20 44.48 -11.42
C GLN A 39 3.72 44.23 -11.08
N ALA A 40 3.40 43.05 -10.58
CA ALA A 40 2.03 42.65 -10.28
C ALA A 40 1.58 43.12 -8.90
N GLU A 41 0.29 43.44 -8.76
CA GLU A 41 -0.28 43.79 -7.46
C GLU A 41 -0.37 42.54 -6.54
N PRO A 42 -0.22 42.67 -5.22
CA PRO A 42 -0.44 41.56 -4.29
C PRO A 42 -1.81 40.89 -4.50
N GLY A 43 -1.82 39.57 -4.56
CA GLY A 43 -3.01 38.74 -4.78
C GLY A 43 -3.46 38.65 -6.24
N SER A 44 -2.81 39.33 -7.17
CA SER A 44 -3.15 39.25 -8.59
C SER A 44 -2.66 37.95 -9.24
N VAL A 45 -3.13 37.69 -10.47
CA VAL A 45 -2.70 36.55 -11.28
C VAL A 45 -1.54 36.96 -12.18
N VAL A 46 -0.46 36.19 -12.16
CA VAL A 46 0.71 36.33 -13.02
C VAL A 46 0.83 35.10 -13.89
N HIS A 47 0.63 35.28 -15.20
CA HIS A 47 0.86 34.25 -16.20
C HIS A 47 2.33 34.29 -16.63
N VAL A 48 3.04 33.18 -16.39
CA VAL A 48 4.42 33.01 -16.83
C VAL A 48 4.42 32.51 -18.28
N PRO A 49 5.09 33.20 -19.21
CA PRO A 49 5.17 32.75 -20.60
C PRO A 49 5.81 31.35 -20.73
N PRO A 50 5.49 30.59 -21.80
CA PRO A 50 6.19 29.36 -22.12
C PRO A 50 7.71 29.53 -22.19
N GLY A 51 8.47 28.69 -21.49
CA GLY A 51 9.92 28.83 -21.41
C GLY A 51 10.59 27.98 -20.35
N VAL A 52 11.92 27.91 -20.40
CA VAL A 52 12.75 27.31 -19.35
C VAL A 52 13.37 28.44 -18.54
N TYR A 53 13.13 28.44 -17.24
CA TYR A 53 13.62 29.42 -16.29
C TYR A 53 14.65 28.76 -15.38
N GLU A 54 15.92 29.10 -15.58
CA GLU A 54 17.05 28.55 -14.85
C GLU A 54 17.28 29.31 -13.53
N GLY A 55 17.42 28.57 -12.44
CA GLY A 55 17.67 29.10 -11.10
C GLY A 55 16.63 28.66 -10.08
N ASN A 56 16.75 29.22 -8.88
CA ASN A 56 15.84 28.96 -7.76
C ASN A 56 14.83 30.11 -7.64
N LEU A 57 13.54 29.81 -7.74
CA LEU A 57 12.47 30.79 -7.64
C LEU A 57 12.10 31.03 -6.17
N VAL A 58 12.00 32.30 -5.77
CA VAL A 58 11.46 32.69 -4.45
C VAL A 58 10.20 33.52 -4.64
N ILE A 59 9.12 33.14 -3.96
CA ILE A 59 7.83 33.86 -3.98
C ILE A 59 7.60 34.43 -2.58
N ASP A 60 7.93 35.71 -2.40
CA ASP A 60 7.81 36.46 -1.15
C ASP A 60 6.70 37.52 -1.17
N LYS A 61 5.91 37.56 -2.24
CA LYS A 61 4.69 38.36 -2.39
C LYS A 61 3.48 37.46 -2.59
N PRO A 62 2.36 37.67 -1.87
CA PRO A 62 1.13 36.93 -2.09
C PRO A 62 0.68 37.06 -3.54
N ILE A 63 0.59 35.95 -4.27
CA ILE A 63 0.26 35.99 -5.70
C ILE A 63 -0.28 34.64 -6.19
N ILE A 64 -0.99 34.68 -7.32
CA ILE A 64 -1.35 33.48 -8.09
C ILE A 64 -0.39 33.39 -9.27
N LEU A 65 0.55 32.45 -9.22
CA LEU A 65 1.54 32.23 -10.28
C LEU A 65 1.13 31.03 -11.13
N GLU A 66 1.03 31.23 -12.44
CA GLU A 66 0.54 30.23 -13.39
C GLU A 66 1.53 29.96 -14.53
N GLY A 67 1.92 28.69 -14.69
CA GLY A 67 2.85 28.25 -15.73
C GLY A 67 2.20 27.69 -17.00
N GLY A 68 0.88 27.46 -16.98
CA GLY A 68 0.10 26.99 -18.13
C GLY A 68 0.56 25.66 -18.73
N ASP A 69 1.20 24.79 -17.94
CA ASP A 69 1.83 23.52 -18.35
C ASP A 69 2.97 23.67 -19.36
N GLN A 70 3.48 24.90 -19.53
CA GLN A 70 4.48 25.25 -20.54
C GLN A 70 5.70 25.97 -19.96
N ALA A 71 5.60 26.48 -18.72
CA ALA A 71 6.71 27.06 -17.99
C ALA A 71 7.44 26.00 -17.16
N ILE A 72 8.77 25.98 -17.29
CA ILE A 72 9.66 25.04 -16.60
C ILE A 72 10.56 25.84 -15.65
N ILE A 73 10.62 25.46 -14.37
CA ILE A 73 11.62 25.97 -13.43
C ILE A 73 12.70 24.90 -13.25
N ASP A 74 13.94 25.24 -13.61
CA ASP A 74 15.09 24.34 -13.57
C ASP A 74 16.07 24.77 -12.49
N GLY A 75 16.15 23.99 -11.40
CA GLY A 75 17.02 24.27 -10.25
C GLY A 75 18.51 23.99 -10.49
N LEU A 76 18.89 23.49 -11.66
CA LEU A 76 20.30 23.22 -12.04
C LEU A 76 21.07 22.32 -11.05
N GLY A 77 20.36 21.47 -10.30
CA GLY A 77 20.95 20.61 -9.28
C GLY A 77 21.37 21.36 -8.01
N GLN A 78 20.82 22.54 -7.73
CA GLN A 78 21.17 23.38 -6.59
C GLN A 78 19.95 23.70 -5.73
N GLY A 79 20.09 23.56 -4.41
CA GLY A 79 19.07 23.95 -3.42
C GLY A 79 17.68 23.39 -3.69
N SER A 80 16.67 24.11 -3.18
CA SER A 80 15.26 23.88 -3.51
C SER A 80 14.86 24.70 -4.72
N VAL A 81 14.08 24.13 -5.62
CA VAL A 81 13.80 24.75 -6.93
C VAL A 81 12.85 25.94 -6.78
N VAL A 82 11.78 25.79 -5.99
CA VAL A 82 10.83 26.85 -5.68
C VAL A 82 10.66 26.98 -4.16
N GLU A 83 10.76 28.20 -3.63
CA GLU A 83 10.44 28.53 -2.25
C GLU A 83 9.30 29.56 -2.16
N ILE A 84 8.20 29.18 -1.52
CA ILE A 84 7.04 30.04 -1.30
C ILE A 84 7.07 30.51 0.15
N ARG A 85 7.30 31.80 0.34
CA ARG A 85 7.51 32.46 1.64
C ARG A 85 6.35 33.36 2.04
N ALA A 86 5.56 33.83 1.07
CA ALA A 86 4.36 34.60 1.34
C ALA A 86 3.14 33.70 1.60
N GLU A 87 2.29 34.13 2.52
CA GLU A 87 0.98 33.50 2.75
C GLU A 87 0.04 33.72 1.57
N GLY A 88 -0.91 32.80 1.38
CA GLY A 88 -1.97 32.98 0.40
C GLY A 88 -1.53 32.85 -1.07
N CYS A 89 -0.38 32.22 -1.32
CA CYS A 89 0.10 32.02 -2.69
C CYS A 89 -0.60 30.85 -3.38
N THR A 90 -0.83 30.97 -4.68
CA THR A 90 -1.17 29.83 -5.54
C THR A 90 -0.03 29.59 -6.52
N PHE A 91 0.45 28.35 -6.63
CA PHE A 91 1.48 27.96 -7.58
C PHE A 91 0.97 26.78 -8.41
N ARG A 92 0.77 27.00 -9.71
CA ARG A 92 0.11 26.01 -10.57
C ARG A 92 0.57 25.92 -12.01
N GLY A 93 0.47 24.72 -12.58
CA GLY A 93 0.75 24.46 -13.99
C GLY A 93 2.23 24.59 -14.37
N PHE A 94 3.15 24.26 -13.46
CA PHE A 94 4.59 24.28 -13.72
C PHE A 94 5.17 22.88 -13.83
N LEU A 95 6.20 22.75 -14.68
CA LEU A 95 7.19 21.68 -14.54
C LEU A 95 8.34 22.20 -13.67
N VAL A 96 8.62 21.54 -12.56
CA VAL A 96 9.68 21.89 -11.61
C VAL A 96 10.71 20.74 -11.59
N ARG A 97 11.98 21.02 -11.85
CA ARG A 97 12.97 19.94 -11.98
C ARG A 97 14.36 20.26 -11.44
N ASN A 98 15.15 19.19 -11.29
CA ASN A 98 16.57 19.23 -10.98
C ASN A 98 16.89 19.92 -9.64
N SER A 99 16.26 19.46 -8.54
CA SER A 99 16.68 19.89 -7.20
C SER A 99 18.10 19.39 -6.89
N ALA A 100 18.73 19.93 -5.84
CA ALA A 100 19.98 19.35 -5.34
C ALA A 100 19.80 17.90 -4.85
N SER A 101 20.91 17.15 -4.85
CA SER A 101 20.97 15.74 -4.46
C SER A 101 21.58 15.50 -3.07
N GLY A 102 22.18 16.53 -2.46
CA GLY A 102 22.66 16.46 -1.08
C GLY A 102 21.47 16.46 -0.11
N VAL A 103 21.49 15.59 0.90
CA VAL A 103 20.46 15.57 1.95
C VAL A 103 20.57 16.77 2.90
N ASP A 104 21.65 17.55 2.79
CA ASP A 104 21.84 18.77 3.56
C ASP A 104 20.77 19.80 3.20
N ARG A 105 20.06 20.30 4.22
CA ARG A 105 18.98 21.30 4.06
C ARG A 105 17.81 20.84 3.19
N GLU A 106 17.66 19.53 2.99
CA GLU A 106 16.44 18.89 2.48
C GLU A 106 15.92 19.52 1.17
N PRO A 107 16.73 19.56 0.09
CA PRO A 107 16.38 20.28 -1.13
C PRO A 107 15.11 19.72 -1.77
N SER A 108 14.10 20.59 -1.89
CA SER A 108 12.77 20.25 -2.38
C SER A 108 12.53 20.76 -3.80
N GLY A 109 11.65 20.10 -4.55
CA GLY A 109 11.07 20.70 -5.74
C GLY A 109 10.34 21.98 -5.39
N ILE A 110 9.39 21.88 -4.46
CA ILE A 110 8.63 23.04 -3.96
C ILE A 110 8.68 23.02 -2.43
N ARG A 111 9.13 24.11 -1.83
CA ARG A 111 9.08 24.35 -0.39
C ARG A 111 8.09 25.46 -0.07
N VAL A 112 7.21 25.21 0.88
CA VAL A 112 6.19 26.15 1.34
C VAL A 112 6.47 26.47 2.80
N LEU A 113 6.75 27.74 3.09
CA LEU A 113 7.13 28.24 4.42
C LEU A 113 6.03 29.10 5.07
N ALA A 114 4.87 29.22 4.40
CA ALA A 114 3.78 30.07 4.81
C ALA A 114 2.42 29.45 4.43
N GLY A 115 1.45 29.56 5.34
CA GLY A 115 0.14 28.91 5.23
C GLY A 115 -0.79 29.52 4.19
N ASN A 116 -1.99 28.94 4.11
CA ASN A 116 -3.04 29.31 3.17
C ASN A 116 -2.59 29.24 1.70
N SER A 117 -1.58 28.42 1.40
CA SER A 117 -1.02 28.29 0.06
C SER A 117 -1.71 27.15 -0.70
N THR A 118 -1.89 27.31 -2.02
CA THR A 118 -2.42 26.26 -2.90
C THR A 118 -1.36 25.87 -3.92
N ILE A 119 -0.91 24.62 -3.85
CA ILE A 119 0.07 24.03 -4.78
C ILE A 119 -0.69 23.02 -5.62
N GLU A 120 -1.02 23.37 -6.87
CA GLU A 120 -1.91 22.55 -7.68
C GLU A 120 -1.46 22.31 -9.12
N ASN A 121 -1.75 21.13 -9.66
CA ASN A 121 -1.51 20.80 -11.07
C ASN A 121 -0.05 21.05 -11.51
N ASN A 122 0.94 20.76 -10.66
CA ASN A 122 2.35 20.84 -11.02
C ASN A 122 2.92 19.45 -11.28
N ARG A 123 3.95 19.40 -12.13
CA ARG A 123 4.76 18.20 -12.35
C ARG A 123 6.16 18.44 -11.80
N LEU A 124 6.63 17.57 -10.91
CA LEU A 124 7.95 17.60 -10.30
C LEU A 124 8.76 16.41 -10.80
N GLU A 125 9.98 16.66 -11.28
CA GLU A 125 10.86 15.62 -11.82
C GLU A 125 12.31 15.77 -11.36
N ASP A 126 13.00 14.65 -11.16
CA ASP A 126 14.39 14.65 -10.67
C ASP A 126 14.55 15.50 -9.40
N VAL A 127 13.63 15.32 -8.44
CA VAL A 127 13.64 16.01 -7.15
C VAL A 127 14.02 15.04 -6.02
N LEU A 128 14.84 15.50 -5.08
CA LEU A 128 15.23 14.70 -3.91
C LEU A 128 14.07 14.64 -2.91
N PHE A 129 13.57 15.81 -2.52
CA PHE A 129 12.28 15.96 -1.82
C PHE A 129 11.28 16.58 -2.78
N GLY A 130 10.03 16.15 -2.79
CA GLY A 130 9.02 16.68 -3.71
C GLY A 130 8.45 18.02 -3.25
N ILE A 131 7.33 17.96 -2.53
CA ILE A 131 6.66 19.12 -1.94
C ILE A 131 6.83 19.08 -0.42
N ASP A 132 7.35 20.16 0.17
CA ASP A 132 7.65 20.25 1.59
C ASP A 132 6.97 21.47 2.22
N LEU A 133 5.99 21.23 3.08
CA LEU A 133 5.25 22.24 3.85
C LEU A 133 5.84 22.33 5.26
N GLN A 134 6.40 23.50 5.60
CA GLN A 134 6.96 23.76 6.92
C GLN A 134 6.21 24.92 7.58
N ASN A 135 5.48 24.63 8.65
CA ASN A 135 4.62 25.60 9.34
C ASN A 135 3.64 26.32 8.39
N ALA A 136 3.03 25.56 7.48
CA ALA A 136 2.17 26.09 6.41
C ALA A 136 0.71 25.62 6.58
N PRO A 137 0.01 26.06 7.64
CA PRO A 137 -1.35 25.58 7.94
C PRO A 137 -2.35 25.98 6.85
N ASN A 138 -3.48 25.26 6.79
CA ASN A 138 -4.60 25.50 5.88
C ASN A 138 -4.19 25.52 4.39
N SER A 139 -3.08 24.85 4.06
CA SER A 139 -2.58 24.77 2.69
C SER A 139 -3.20 23.59 1.95
N LYS A 140 -3.23 23.69 0.63
CA LYS A 140 -3.79 22.67 -0.26
C LYS A 140 -2.71 22.18 -1.21
N VAL A 141 -2.49 20.88 -1.28
CA VAL A 141 -1.59 20.24 -2.25
C VAL A 141 -2.44 19.32 -3.12
N LEU A 142 -2.74 19.77 -4.34
CA LEU A 142 -3.81 19.21 -5.17
C LEU A 142 -3.29 18.74 -6.53
N ASN A 143 -3.58 17.51 -6.92
CA ASN A 143 -3.38 17.04 -8.30
C ASN A 143 -1.94 17.23 -8.84
N ASN A 144 -0.92 17.12 -7.99
CA ASN A 144 0.47 17.21 -8.42
C ASN A 144 1.01 15.83 -8.80
N GLU A 145 1.90 15.77 -9.79
CA GLU A 145 2.67 14.59 -10.14
C GLU A 145 4.10 14.76 -9.64
N ILE A 146 4.58 13.87 -8.77
CA ILE A 146 5.87 13.97 -8.12
C ILE A 146 6.70 12.72 -8.40
N LEU A 147 7.77 12.90 -9.16
CA LEU A 147 8.70 11.86 -9.58
C LEU A 147 10.09 12.13 -8.98
N GLY A 148 10.53 11.24 -8.10
CA GLY A 148 11.83 11.36 -7.44
C GLY A 148 13.02 11.12 -8.36
N LYS A 149 14.22 11.49 -7.87
CA LYS A 149 15.49 11.08 -8.50
C LYS A 149 15.61 9.55 -8.53
N ASP A 150 16.27 9.02 -9.57
CA ASP A 150 16.58 7.58 -9.68
C ASP A 150 17.64 7.15 -8.66
N LEU A 151 17.19 6.89 -7.44
CA LEU A 151 18.01 6.52 -6.29
C LEU A 151 17.43 5.27 -5.62
N GLY A 152 18.30 4.44 -5.03
CA GLY A 152 17.86 3.36 -4.15
C GLY A 152 17.20 3.90 -2.88
N LEU A 153 16.26 3.13 -2.31
CA LEU A 153 15.35 3.54 -1.24
C LEU A 153 16.00 4.32 -0.08
N ALA A 154 17.17 3.88 0.40
CA ALA A 154 17.88 4.51 1.52
C ALA A 154 18.40 5.93 1.23
N ARG A 155 18.50 6.32 -0.05
CA ARG A 155 18.97 7.63 -0.51
C ARG A 155 17.86 8.53 -1.03
N ARG A 156 16.63 8.03 -1.16
CA ARG A 156 15.47 8.83 -1.60
C ARG A 156 15.09 9.82 -0.49
N GLY A 157 14.69 11.04 -0.86
CA GLY A 157 14.00 11.97 0.04
C GLY A 157 12.49 11.75 0.00
N ASP A 158 11.77 12.51 0.83
CA ASP A 158 10.32 12.36 0.95
C ASP A 158 9.59 13.04 -0.21
N GLY A 159 8.57 12.39 -0.74
CA GLY A 159 7.83 12.90 -1.89
C GLY A 159 6.89 14.03 -1.54
N LEU A 160 6.22 13.91 -0.41
CA LEU A 160 5.42 14.99 0.16
C LEU A 160 5.64 14.98 1.67
N ARG A 161 6.00 16.13 2.23
CA ARG A 161 6.29 16.27 3.66
C ARG A 161 5.49 17.42 4.24
N LEU A 162 4.79 17.15 5.33
CA LEU A 162 4.19 18.17 6.20
C LEU A 162 4.92 18.17 7.54
N TRP A 163 5.34 19.35 7.97
CA TRP A 163 5.89 19.61 9.29
C TRP A 163 5.10 20.74 9.93
N TRP A 164 4.45 20.47 11.07
CA TRP A 164 3.66 21.48 11.82
C TRP A 164 2.66 22.25 10.94
N SER A 165 1.99 21.54 10.02
CA SER A 165 1.11 22.15 9.02
C SER A 165 -0.31 21.61 9.19
N LEU A 166 -1.08 22.27 10.05
CA LEU A 166 -2.43 21.86 10.45
C LEU A 166 -3.48 22.20 9.38
N GLY A 167 -4.61 21.50 9.37
CA GLY A 167 -5.77 21.89 8.54
C GLY A 167 -5.55 21.77 7.04
N CYS A 168 -4.57 20.95 6.60
CA CYS A 168 -4.18 20.88 5.19
C CYS A 168 -4.99 19.83 4.42
N THR A 169 -5.24 20.10 3.14
CA THR A 169 -5.86 19.15 2.20
C THR A 169 -4.82 18.64 1.23
N ILE A 170 -4.62 17.32 1.21
CA ILE A 170 -3.64 16.61 0.37
C ILE A 170 -4.42 15.67 -0.52
N LYS A 171 -4.73 16.11 -1.74
CA LYS A 171 -5.72 15.45 -2.59
C LYS A 171 -5.26 15.21 -4.02
N GLY A 172 -5.54 14.03 -4.56
CA GLY A 172 -5.36 13.75 -5.99
C GLY A 172 -3.90 13.69 -6.45
N ASN A 173 -2.92 13.65 -5.54
CA ASN A 173 -1.51 13.68 -5.91
C ASN A 173 -1.02 12.29 -6.33
N THR A 174 -0.13 12.25 -7.32
CA THR A 174 0.57 11.02 -7.72
C THR A 174 2.03 11.13 -7.29
N VAL A 175 2.47 10.20 -6.42
CA VAL A 175 3.85 10.15 -5.92
C VAL A 175 4.48 8.83 -6.28
N LYS A 176 5.65 8.88 -6.94
CA LYS A 176 6.38 7.68 -7.36
C LYS A 176 7.88 7.80 -7.19
N GLY A 177 8.50 6.72 -6.71
CA GLY A 177 9.97 6.61 -6.67
C GLY A 177 10.60 7.52 -5.62
N LEU A 178 9.87 7.82 -4.54
CA LEU A 178 10.31 8.65 -3.42
C LEU A 178 10.34 7.81 -2.13
N ARG A 179 10.73 8.40 -1.01
CA ARG A 179 10.82 7.66 0.26
C ARG A 179 9.46 7.51 0.91
N ASP A 180 8.86 8.60 1.36
CA ASP A 180 7.56 8.60 2.02
C ASP A 180 6.67 9.76 1.53
N MET A 181 5.34 9.63 1.65
CA MET A 181 4.51 10.80 1.98
C MET A 181 4.35 10.86 3.50
N VAL A 182 4.91 11.88 4.14
CA VAL A 182 5.07 11.94 5.59
C VAL A 182 4.41 13.17 6.21
N PHE A 183 3.69 12.93 7.30
CA PHE A 183 2.94 13.93 8.06
C PHE A 183 3.47 13.92 9.50
N TRP A 184 4.17 14.99 9.88
CA TRP A 184 4.80 15.17 11.17
C TRP A 184 4.14 16.32 11.92
N TYR A 185 3.60 16.04 13.11
CA TYR A 185 2.95 17.04 13.97
C TYR A 185 1.90 17.86 13.23
N SER A 186 1.15 17.21 12.34
CA SER A 186 0.21 17.85 11.43
C SER A 186 -1.16 17.21 11.65
N GLU A 187 -2.13 18.02 12.06
CA GLU A 187 -3.45 17.58 12.51
C GLU A 187 -4.55 18.19 11.62
N ASP A 188 -5.77 17.69 11.77
CA ASP A 188 -6.94 18.18 11.03
C ASP A 188 -6.77 18.05 9.51
N LEU A 189 -6.19 16.93 9.06
CA LEU A 189 -5.85 16.70 7.67
C LEU A 189 -6.99 15.98 6.91
N ASP A 190 -7.14 16.32 5.64
CA ASP A 190 -7.87 15.53 4.64
C ASP A 190 -6.85 14.99 3.63
N VAL A 191 -6.59 13.68 3.68
CA VAL A 191 -5.66 12.98 2.80
C VAL A 191 -6.44 12.01 1.91
N SER A 192 -6.80 12.47 0.72
CA SER A 192 -7.74 11.75 -0.15
C SER A 192 -7.34 11.63 -1.62
N ASP A 193 -7.82 10.58 -2.29
CA ASP A 193 -7.62 10.38 -3.74
C ASP A 193 -6.15 10.35 -4.20
N ASN A 194 -5.17 10.10 -3.31
CA ASN A 194 -3.76 10.08 -3.69
C ASN A 194 -3.34 8.71 -4.22
N ARG A 195 -2.39 8.69 -5.16
CA ARG A 195 -1.75 7.49 -5.69
C ARG A 195 -0.28 7.46 -5.30
N VAL A 196 0.12 6.46 -4.51
CA VAL A 196 1.52 6.31 -4.06
C VAL A 196 2.05 4.94 -4.41
N SER A 197 3.19 4.92 -5.10
CA SER A 197 3.83 3.66 -5.53
C SER A 197 5.35 3.72 -5.54
N ASP A 198 6.00 2.55 -5.44
CA ASP A 198 7.46 2.44 -5.36
C ASP A 198 8.03 3.39 -4.29
N SER A 199 7.44 3.38 -3.09
CA SER A 199 7.90 4.15 -1.94
C SER A 199 8.14 3.23 -0.74
N ARG A 200 8.80 3.75 0.30
CA ARG A 200 8.91 3.03 1.59
C ARG A 200 7.55 3.03 2.27
N TYR A 201 7.08 4.20 2.70
CA TYR A 201 5.74 4.36 3.24
C TYR A 201 4.87 5.07 2.21
N GLY A 202 3.74 4.47 1.84
CA GLY A 202 2.74 5.14 1.02
C GLY A 202 2.26 6.41 1.70
N LEU A 203 1.72 6.26 2.92
CA LEU A 203 1.37 7.35 3.83
C LEU A 203 1.94 7.07 5.22
N HIS A 204 2.62 8.05 5.81
CA HIS A 204 3.30 7.91 7.09
C HIS A 204 2.92 9.06 8.03
N PHE A 205 2.26 8.74 9.13
CA PHE A 205 1.82 9.73 10.12
C PHE A 205 2.57 9.54 11.43
N MET A 206 3.14 10.62 11.94
CA MET A 206 3.76 10.66 13.28
C MET A 206 3.18 11.83 14.05
N TYR A 207 2.61 11.55 15.23
CA TYR A 207 2.01 12.58 16.08
C TYR A 207 1.00 13.45 15.31
N SER A 208 0.14 12.80 14.53
CA SER A 208 -0.88 13.45 13.71
C SER A 208 -2.25 13.02 14.21
N HIS A 209 -3.18 13.96 14.32
CA HIS A 209 -4.47 13.73 14.97
C HIS A 209 -5.62 14.23 14.12
N HIS A 210 -6.84 13.79 14.43
CA HIS A 210 -8.08 14.32 13.85
C HIS A 210 -8.06 14.33 12.31
N THR A 211 -7.63 13.21 11.71
CA THR A 211 -7.32 13.14 10.27
C THR A 211 -8.21 12.14 9.56
N SER A 212 -8.64 12.49 8.35
CA SER A 212 -9.35 11.61 7.42
C SER A 212 -8.40 11.12 6.34
N VAL A 213 -8.32 9.80 6.15
CA VAL A 213 -7.46 9.15 5.15
C VAL A 213 -8.31 8.23 4.29
N HIS A 214 -8.71 8.69 3.10
CA HIS A 214 -9.68 7.95 2.31
C HIS A 214 -9.47 7.97 0.81
N ASP A 215 -10.02 6.97 0.10
CA ASP A 215 -9.98 6.88 -1.36
C ASP A 215 -8.55 6.86 -1.96
N ASN A 216 -7.52 6.51 -1.18
CA ASN A 216 -6.14 6.46 -1.68
C ASN A 216 -5.81 5.10 -2.32
N ASN A 217 -4.95 5.11 -3.34
CA ASN A 217 -4.39 3.91 -3.98
C ASN A 217 -2.90 3.77 -3.65
N LEU A 218 -2.58 2.80 -2.79
CA LEU A 218 -1.24 2.61 -2.23
C LEU A 218 -0.72 1.24 -2.64
N SER A 219 0.14 1.21 -3.65
CA SER A 219 0.59 -0.04 -4.25
C SER A 219 2.09 -0.15 -4.41
N GLU A 220 2.63 -1.35 -4.22
CA GLU A 220 4.06 -1.64 -4.46
C GLU A 220 4.99 -0.78 -3.58
N ASN A 221 4.55 -0.45 -2.36
CA ASN A 221 5.36 0.21 -1.34
C ASN A 221 5.92 -0.81 -0.33
N ALA A 222 6.86 -0.40 0.51
CA ALA A 222 7.29 -1.23 1.63
C ALA A 222 6.20 -1.39 2.70
N VAL A 223 5.37 -0.37 2.88
CA VAL A 223 4.18 -0.31 3.72
C VAL A 223 3.17 0.66 3.08
N GLY A 224 1.89 0.33 3.10
CA GLY A 224 0.81 1.19 2.59
C GLY A 224 0.61 2.42 3.46
N ILE A 225 -0.03 2.24 4.61
CA ILE A 225 -0.26 3.29 5.62
C ILE A 225 0.41 2.89 6.92
N TYR A 226 1.13 3.81 7.55
CA TYR A 226 1.69 3.60 8.88
C TYR A 226 1.38 4.79 9.80
N LEU A 227 0.69 4.52 10.91
CA LEU A 227 0.39 5.49 11.95
C LEU A 227 1.26 5.22 13.17
N MET A 228 1.88 6.27 13.72
CA MET A 228 2.59 6.19 15.00
C MET A 228 2.18 7.35 15.91
N TYR A 229 1.90 7.05 17.18
CA TYR A 229 1.65 8.06 18.23
C TYR A 229 0.54 9.04 17.87
N SER A 230 -0.48 8.54 17.19
CA SER A 230 -1.52 9.32 16.50
C SER A 230 -2.89 8.91 17.02
N ASN A 231 -3.88 9.80 16.94
CA ASN A 231 -5.21 9.51 17.48
C ASN A 231 -6.34 10.14 16.68
N THR A 232 -7.54 9.58 16.80
CA THR A 232 -8.74 10.09 16.13
C THR A 232 -8.53 10.17 14.62
N ILE A 233 -8.23 9.03 14.00
CA ILE A 233 -8.02 8.92 12.54
C ILE A 233 -9.02 7.93 11.95
N ASP A 234 -9.70 8.37 10.89
CA ASP A 234 -10.53 7.51 10.03
C ASP A 234 -9.72 7.10 8.80
N ILE A 235 -9.57 5.79 8.59
CA ILE A 235 -8.95 5.20 7.42
C ILE A 235 -10.04 4.44 6.66
N SER A 236 -10.54 5.01 5.56
CA SER A 236 -11.65 4.40 4.85
C SER A 236 -11.54 4.39 3.34
N HIS A 237 -12.12 3.39 2.66
CA HIS A 237 -12.16 3.33 1.20
C HIS A 237 -10.79 3.38 0.51
N ASN A 238 -9.71 2.94 1.18
CA ASN A 238 -8.39 2.88 0.55
C ASN A 238 -8.17 1.52 -0.15
N THR A 239 -7.50 1.55 -1.29
CA THR A 239 -7.00 0.34 -1.97
C THR A 239 -5.51 0.19 -1.71
N ILE A 240 -5.15 -0.81 -0.91
CA ILE A 240 -3.79 -1.01 -0.42
C ILE A 240 -3.30 -2.39 -0.84
N ARG A 241 -2.39 -2.43 -1.83
CA ARG A 241 -2.08 -3.68 -2.53
C ARG A 241 -0.61 -3.93 -2.80
N ASN A 242 -0.20 -5.19 -2.78
CA ASN A 242 1.16 -5.61 -3.14
C ASN A 242 2.26 -4.87 -2.38
N ASN A 243 1.99 -4.43 -1.14
CA ASN A 243 3.02 -3.81 -0.31
C ASN A 243 3.88 -4.90 0.33
N ARG A 244 5.18 -4.87 0.05
CA ARG A 244 6.13 -5.95 0.33
C ARG A 244 7.45 -5.40 0.84
N GLY A 245 8.16 -6.18 1.65
CA GLY A 245 9.42 -5.79 2.27
C GLY A 245 9.56 -6.44 3.64
N VAL A 246 10.51 -5.97 4.45
CA VAL A 246 10.73 -6.51 5.80
C VAL A 246 9.47 -6.37 6.67
N SER A 247 8.77 -5.22 6.54
CA SER A 247 7.45 -5.01 7.16
C SER A 247 6.33 -5.48 6.23
N GLY A 248 6.15 -4.86 5.06
CA GLY A 248 5.14 -5.28 4.07
C GLY A 248 3.70 -5.15 4.56
N TYR A 249 3.43 -4.15 5.41
CA TYR A 249 2.12 -3.92 6.01
C TYR A 249 1.21 -3.16 5.04
N GLY A 250 -0.07 -3.53 4.97
CA GLY A 250 -1.09 -2.73 4.32
C GLY A 250 -1.39 -1.49 5.16
N ILE A 251 -1.97 -1.69 6.33
CA ILE A 251 -2.10 -0.67 7.38
C ILE A 251 -1.33 -1.13 8.61
N GLY A 252 -0.53 -0.27 9.20
CA GLY A 252 0.13 -0.54 10.48
C GLY A 252 -0.10 0.55 11.51
N LEU A 253 -0.37 0.14 12.74
CA LEU A 253 -0.61 1.02 13.89
C LEU A 253 0.46 0.79 14.96
N LYS A 254 0.97 1.88 15.51
CA LYS A 254 1.88 1.84 16.66
C LYS A 254 1.52 2.93 17.67
N ASP A 255 1.13 2.50 18.87
CA ASP A 255 0.79 3.40 19.96
C ASP A 255 -0.25 4.47 19.53
N CYS A 256 -1.33 4.02 18.88
CA CYS A 256 -2.39 4.86 18.32
C CYS A 256 -3.73 4.66 19.03
N ASP A 257 -4.52 5.71 19.17
CA ASP A 257 -5.79 5.70 19.91
C ASP A 257 -6.97 6.16 19.06
N SER A 258 -8.17 5.63 19.32
CA SER A 258 -9.41 6.04 18.66
C SER A 258 -9.32 5.99 17.13
N ILE A 259 -8.81 4.87 16.60
CA ILE A 259 -8.61 4.65 15.17
C ILE A 259 -9.79 3.85 14.61
N THR A 260 -10.32 4.31 13.47
CA THR A 260 -11.32 3.56 12.69
C THR A 260 -10.70 3.13 11.37
N ILE A 261 -10.75 1.84 11.08
CA ILE A 261 -10.32 1.24 9.81
C ILE A 261 -11.55 0.62 9.17
N SER A 262 -12.11 1.25 8.14
CA SER A 262 -13.37 0.79 7.54
C SER A 262 -13.41 0.75 6.02
N SER A 263 -14.12 -0.21 5.42
CA SER A 263 -14.35 -0.21 3.96
C SER A 263 -13.09 -0.20 3.08
N ASN A 264 -11.94 -0.70 3.59
CA ASN A 264 -10.69 -0.74 2.83
C ASN A 264 -10.52 -2.08 2.09
N ALA A 265 -9.81 -2.05 0.96
CA ALA A 265 -9.36 -3.24 0.23
C ALA A 265 -7.85 -3.45 0.48
N LEU A 266 -7.51 -4.40 1.35
CA LEU A 266 -6.14 -4.77 1.72
C LEU A 266 -5.74 -6.08 1.02
N LEU A 267 -5.10 -5.96 -0.15
CA LEU A 267 -4.96 -7.05 -1.09
C LEU A 267 -3.50 -7.45 -1.31
N ALA A 268 -3.17 -8.73 -1.12
CA ALA A 268 -1.86 -9.29 -1.48
C ALA A 268 -0.65 -8.54 -0.89
N ASN A 269 -0.79 -7.98 0.31
CA ASN A 269 0.32 -7.46 1.10
C ASN A 269 1.00 -8.62 1.85
N ARG A 270 2.16 -8.38 2.46
CA ARG A 270 2.71 -9.36 3.40
C ARG A 270 1.81 -9.47 4.64
N VAL A 271 1.46 -8.34 5.24
CA VAL A 271 0.46 -8.28 6.31
C VAL A 271 -0.64 -7.33 5.87
N GLY A 272 -1.91 -7.71 5.98
CA GLY A 272 -3.03 -6.81 5.73
C GLY A 272 -3.05 -5.68 6.74
N ILE A 273 -3.36 -6.00 7.99
CA ILE A 273 -3.42 -5.06 9.11
C ILE A 273 -2.43 -5.48 10.19
N TYR A 274 -1.56 -4.56 10.60
CA TYR A 274 -0.64 -4.72 11.72
C TYR A 274 -1.03 -3.81 12.88
N VAL A 275 -1.11 -4.35 14.10
CA VAL A 275 -1.50 -3.58 15.29
C VAL A 275 -0.50 -3.80 16.43
N ASP A 276 0.14 -2.73 16.88
CA ASP A 276 1.06 -2.73 18.02
C ASP A 276 0.58 -1.73 19.08
N ASN A 277 0.17 -2.25 20.24
CA ASN A 277 -0.24 -1.45 21.41
C ASN A 277 -1.20 -0.31 21.03
N SER A 278 -2.20 -0.61 20.19
CA SER A 278 -3.14 0.36 19.67
C SER A 278 -4.56 -0.20 19.79
N PRO A 279 -5.46 0.38 20.61
CA PRO A 279 -5.24 1.50 21.54
C PRO A 279 -4.07 1.34 22.51
N SER A 280 -3.43 2.48 22.81
CA SER A 280 -2.40 2.61 23.83
C SER A 280 -3.00 3.09 25.17
N ALA A 281 -4.09 3.86 25.08
CA ALA A 281 -4.89 4.32 26.21
C ALA A 281 -5.94 3.27 26.61
N TYR A 282 -6.13 3.08 27.93
CA TYR A 282 -6.99 2.04 28.49
C TYR A 282 -8.49 2.27 28.23
N ASP A 283 -8.90 3.52 28.05
CA ASP A 283 -10.27 3.97 27.81
C ASP A 283 -10.57 4.26 26.33
N SER A 284 -9.59 4.04 25.46
CA SER A 284 -9.77 4.15 24.02
C SER A 284 -10.16 2.80 23.41
N THR A 285 -10.88 2.87 22.29
CA THR A 285 -11.38 1.74 21.51
C THR A 285 -11.02 1.96 20.04
N GLY A 286 -10.48 0.92 19.40
CA GLY A 286 -10.29 0.89 17.96
C GLY A 286 -11.44 0.15 17.28
N LEU A 287 -11.81 0.56 16.06
CA LEU A 287 -12.81 -0.12 15.24
C LEU A 287 -12.18 -0.58 13.93
N ILE A 288 -12.32 -1.86 13.63
CA ILE A 288 -11.91 -2.46 12.36
C ILE A 288 -13.14 -3.14 11.78
N SER A 289 -13.78 -2.54 10.77
CA SER A 289 -15.01 -3.07 10.20
C SER A 289 -15.11 -2.95 8.69
N ASP A 290 -15.93 -3.77 8.04
CA ASP A 290 -16.25 -3.60 6.62
C ASP A 290 -15.04 -3.70 5.66
N ASN A 291 -13.89 -4.23 6.11
CA ASN A 291 -12.71 -4.32 5.28
C ASN A 291 -12.66 -5.65 4.51
N MET A 292 -12.19 -5.59 3.27
CA MET A 292 -11.75 -6.77 2.52
C MET A 292 -10.26 -6.98 2.76
N VAL A 293 -9.92 -8.00 3.55
CA VAL A 293 -8.54 -8.39 3.87
C VAL A 293 -8.25 -9.70 3.16
N ALA A 294 -7.66 -9.63 1.97
CA ALA A 294 -7.56 -10.79 1.09
C ALA A 294 -6.17 -11.06 0.51
N PHE A 295 -5.84 -12.34 0.37
CA PHE A 295 -4.61 -12.84 -0.27
C PHE A 295 -3.31 -12.36 0.36
N ASN A 296 -3.34 -11.89 1.60
CA ASN A 296 -2.14 -11.48 2.34
C ASN A 296 -1.42 -12.72 2.90
N GLU A 297 -0.11 -12.62 3.21
CA GLU A 297 0.56 -13.71 3.95
C GLU A 297 -0.05 -13.83 5.36
N ILE A 298 -0.35 -12.69 6.01
CA ILE A 298 -1.12 -12.63 7.26
C ILE A 298 -2.21 -11.58 7.11
N GLY A 299 -3.47 -11.92 7.39
CA GLY A 299 -4.59 -10.98 7.33
C GLY A 299 -4.48 -9.90 8.42
N LEU A 300 -4.54 -10.33 9.68
CA LEU A 300 -4.36 -9.48 10.87
C LEU A 300 -3.16 -9.97 11.71
N LEU A 301 -2.18 -9.11 11.98
CA LEU A 301 -1.06 -9.39 12.87
C LEU A 301 -1.06 -8.39 14.03
N ALA A 302 -1.25 -8.86 15.26
CA ALA A 302 -1.28 -7.97 16.41
C ALA A 302 -0.39 -8.45 17.55
N THR A 303 0.17 -7.53 18.34
CA THR A 303 0.89 -7.91 19.58
C THR A 303 -0.11 -8.36 20.66
N PRO A 304 0.21 -9.33 21.53
CA PRO A 304 -0.72 -9.83 22.55
C PRO A 304 -1.21 -8.80 23.57
N ILE A 305 -0.50 -7.66 23.69
CA ILE A 305 -0.87 -6.59 24.59
C ILE A 305 -1.98 -5.71 24.02
N THR A 306 -2.16 -5.76 22.68
CA THR A 306 -3.20 -5.03 21.97
C THR A 306 -4.57 -5.42 22.50
N HIS A 307 -5.33 -4.43 22.97
CA HIS A 307 -6.61 -4.61 23.64
C HIS A 307 -7.67 -3.66 23.07
N ASN A 308 -8.94 -3.84 23.44
CA ASN A 308 -10.05 -2.92 23.12
C ASN A 308 -10.21 -2.57 21.63
N ASN A 309 -9.79 -3.44 20.70
CA ASN A 309 -10.24 -3.33 19.33
C ASN A 309 -11.54 -4.12 19.14
N ILE A 310 -12.49 -3.54 18.44
CA ILE A 310 -13.70 -4.19 17.95
C ILE A 310 -13.47 -4.51 16.48
N ILE A 311 -13.42 -5.81 16.16
CA ILE A 311 -13.15 -6.34 14.83
C ILE A 311 -14.42 -7.07 14.39
N THR A 312 -15.20 -6.49 13.49
CA THR A 312 -16.52 -7.02 13.11
C THR A 312 -16.83 -6.72 11.64
N HIS A 313 -17.64 -7.56 11.00
CA HIS A 313 -18.12 -7.36 9.63
C HIS A 313 -17.01 -7.20 8.58
N ASN A 314 -15.83 -7.78 8.81
CA ASN A 314 -14.75 -7.84 7.81
C ASN A 314 -14.80 -9.16 7.02
N ALA A 315 -14.20 -9.15 5.84
CA ALA A 315 -13.93 -10.35 5.04
C ALA A 315 -12.43 -10.70 5.07
N PHE A 316 -12.07 -11.71 5.86
CA PHE A 316 -10.74 -12.31 5.87
C PHE A 316 -10.71 -13.48 4.88
N LEU A 317 -10.29 -13.19 3.65
CA LEU A 317 -10.45 -14.09 2.51
C LEU A 317 -9.10 -14.59 1.97
N GLU A 318 -8.87 -15.89 2.04
CA GLU A 318 -7.72 -16.55 1.42
C GLU A 318 -6.36 -15.92 1.78
N ASN A 319 -6.23 -15.43 3.01
CA ASN A 319 -4.92 -15.12 3.57
C ASN A 319 -4.22 -16.44 3.94
N GLU A 320 -2.88 -16.50 3.85
CA GLU A 320 -2.16 -17.72 4.25
C GLU A 320 -2.33 -17.99 5.76
N GLU A 321 -2.44 -16.93 6.57
CA GLU A 321 -2.88 -16.97 7.96
C GLU A 321 -3.89 -15.84 8.20
N GLN A 322 -5.12 -16.15 8.62
CA GLN A 322 -6.16 -15.12 8.75
C GLN A 322 -5.84 -14.10 9.84
N ALA A 323 -5.44 -14.56 11.02
CA ALA A 323 -4.93 -13.69 12.08
C ALA A 323 -3.87 -14.40 12.93
N ALA A 324 -2.90 -13.64 13.42
CA ALA A 324 -1.77 -14.13 14.19
C ALA A 324 -1.37 -13.18 15.33
N ALA A 325 -0.82 -13.76 16.40
CA ALA A 325 -0.22 -13.01 17.50
C ALA A 325 1.30 -12.83 17.27
N HIS A 326 1.74 -11.58 17.15
CA HIS A 326 3.15 -11.24 16.97
C HIS A 326 3.94 -11.54 18.25
N GLY A 327 4.91 -12.45 18.16
CA GLY A 327 5.68 -12.90 19.32
C GLY A 327 5.04 -14.04 20.13
N GLY A 328 3.95 -14.64 19.62
CA GLY A 328 3.22 -15.73 20.28
C GLY A 328 2.13 -15.22 21.24
N GLY A 329 1.38 -16.12 21.87
CA GLY A 329 0.23 -15.75 22.71
C GLY A 329 -1.09 -15.76 21.95
N ASN A 330 -2.04 -14.92 22.36
CA ASN A 330 -3.36 -14.78 21.75
C ASN A 330 -3.79 -13.31 21.75
N LEU A 331 -4.92 -13.03 21.10
CA LEU A 331 -5.51 -11.70 20.91
C LEU A 331 -6.80 -11.53 21.71
N SER A 332 -6.94 -12.25 22.84
CA SER A 332 -8.20 -12.31 23.61
C SER A 332 -8.60 -11.02 24.32
N LEU A 333 -7.75 -9.98 24.27
CA LEU A 333 -8.06 -8.65 24.79
C LEU A 333 -8.84 -7.79 23.77
N ASN A 334 -9.12 -8.32 22.57
CA ASN A 334 -9.92 -7.68 21.54
C ASN A 334 -11.24 -8.44 21.36
N SER A 335 -12.25 -7.76 20.83
CA SER A 335 -13.54 -8.37 20.46
C SER A 335 -13.56 -8.66 18.97
N PHE A 336 -13.90 -9.89 18.59
CA PHE A 336 -14.05 -10.30 17.17
C PHE A 336 -15.51 -10.38 16.73
N ALA A 337 -16.41 -9.76 17.50
CA ALA A 337 -17.79 -9.51 17.14
C ALA A 337 -18.32 -8.26 17.85
N SER A 338 -19.33 -7.63 17.29
CA SER A 338 -20.13 -6.57 17.92
C SER A 338 -21.58 -6.77 17.55
N ASP A 339 -22.49 -6.53 18.49
CA ASP A 339 -23.95 -6.54 18.23
C ASP A 339 -24.45 -7.86 17.58
N GLY A 340 -23.81 -8.98 17.92
CA GLY A 340 -24.13 -10.31 17.38
C GLY A 340 -23.58 -10.60 15.99
N ILE A 341 -22.74 -9.71 15.45
CA ILE A 341 -22.15 -9.83 14.12
C ILE A 341 -20.62 -9.97 14.26
N GLY A 342 -20.09 -11.09 13.77
CA GLY A 342 -18.66 -11.36 13.70
C GLY A 342 -18.07 -11.04 12.33
N ASN A 343 -17.04 -11.77 11.94
CA ASN A 343 -16.34 -11.60 10.66
C ASN A 343 -16.52 -12.83 9.77
N PHE A 344 -16.32 -12.65 8.47
CA PHE A 344 -16.18 -13.77 7.54
C PHE A 344 -14.72 -14.24 7.53
N TRP A 345 -14.53 -15.55 7.71
CA TRP A 345 -13.22 -16.21 7.66
C TRP A 345 -13.26 -17.33 6.63
N SER A 346 -12.39 -17.29 5.61
CA SER A 346 -12.45 -18.31 4.56
C SER A 346 -12.03 -19.72 5.01
N ASP A 347 -11.43 -19.85 6.20
CA ASP A 347 -11.10 -21.11 6.85
C ASP A 347 -12.13 -21.52 7.93
N TYR A 348 -13.24 -20.78 8.06
CA TYR A 348 -14.35 -21.18 8.93
C TYR A 348 -15.00 -22.47 8.44
N ALA A 349 -14.94 -23.51 9.27
CA ALA A 349 -15.45 -24.85 8.98
C ALA A 349 -16.75 -25.18 9.74
N GLY A 350 -17.60 -24.19 9.98
CA GLY A 350 -18.92 -24.38 10.58
C GLY A 350 -20.04 -24.49 9.56
N TYR A 351 -21.28 -24.37 10.04
CA TYR A 351 -22.49 -24.39 9.23
C TYR A 351 -23.49 -23.36 9.77
N ASP A 352 -24.47 -23.01 8.93
CA ASP A 352 -25.58 -22.11 9.26
C ASP A 352 -26.88 -22.87 8.93
N LYS A 353 -27.55 -23.34 9.99
CA LYS A 353 -28.72 -24.21 9.88
C LYS A 353 -30.02 -23.42 9.72
N ASP A 354 -30.12 -22.24 10.31
CA ASP A 354 -31.33 -21.42 10.27
C ASP A 354 -31.35 -20.40 9.12
N GLY A 355 -30.21 -20.22 8.45
CA GLY A 355 -30.05 -19.48 7.21
C GLY A 355 -29.96 -17.96 7.41
N ASP A 356 -29.57 -17.50 8.60
CA ASP A 356 -29.48 -16.07 8.93
C ASP A 356 -28.16 -15.43 8.46
N GLY A 357 -27.19 -16.24 7.98
CA GLY A 357 -25.87 -15.81 7.53
C GLY A 357 -24.80 -15.81 8.62
N ILE A 358 -25.14 -16.21 9.85
CA ILE A 358 -24.26 -16.36 11.00
C ILE A 358 -24.02 -17.86 11.24
N GLY A 359 -22.80 -18.23 11.59
CA GLY A 359 -22.45 -19.61 11.87
C GLY A 359 -22.95 -20.08 13.24
N ASP A 360 -23.56 -21.26 13.29
CA ASP A 360 -24.05 -21.92 14.51
C ASP A 360 -22.93 -22.37 15.47
N ILE A 361 -21.68 -22.34 15.01
CA ILE A 361 -20.49 -22.75 15.76
C ILE A 361 -19.53 -21.57 15.85
N ILE A 362 -18.99 -21.32 17.04
CA ILE A 362 -17.95 -20.31 17.26
C ILE A 362 -16.71 -20.61 16.41
N HIS A 363 -16.05 -19.56 15.92
CA HIS A 363 -14.76 -19.70 15.24
C HIS A 363 -13.63 -19.44 16.26
N GLU A 364 -12.82 -20.47 16.52
CA GLU A 364 -11.71 -20.44 17.46
C GLU A 364 -10.45 -21.11 16.88
N PRO A 365 -9.68 -20.40 16.03
CA PRO A 365 -8.57 -21.01 15.30
C PRO A 365 -7.49 -21.51 16.26
N LYS A 366 -7.19 -22.81 16.12
CA LYS A 366 -6.17 -23.56 16.85
C LYS A 366 -5.25 -24.23 15.84
N SER A 367 -3.95 -24.01 15.96
CA SER A 367 -2.96 -24.71 15.15
C SER A 367 -1.77 -25.13 16.01
N LEU A 368 -1.63 -26.45 16.18
CA LEU A 368 -0.50 -27.01 16.92
C LEU A 368 0.81 -26.73 16.19
N PHE A 369 0.81 -26.89 14.85
CA PHE A 369 2.01 -26.67 14.06
C PHE A 369 2.49 -25.21 14.13
N ARG A 370 1.58 -24.23 14.09
CA ARG A 370 1.93 -22.82 14.24
C ARG A 370 2.46 -22.51 15.63
N SER A 371 1.90 -23.11 16.68
CA SER A 371 2.45 -23.01 18.04
C SER A 371 3.89 -23.55 18.13
N LEU A 372 4.22 -24.59 17.36
CA LEU A 372 5.59 -25.11 17.24
C LEU A 372 6.50 -24.15 16.47
N ILE A 373 6.04 -23.57 15.34
CA ILE A 373 6.81 -22.56 14.58
C ILE A 373 7.19 -21.37 15.46
N ALA A 374 6.27 -20.93 16.33
CA ALA A 374 6.54 -19.81 17.25
C ALA A 374 7.71 -20.09 18.22
N ARG A 375 7.97 -21.37 18.54
CA ARG A 375 9.08 -21.80 19.40
C ARG A 375 10.34 -22.13 18.59
N GLU A 376 10.16 -22.74 17.43
CA GLU A 376 11.23 -23.22 16.55
C GLU A 376 11.01 -22.68 15.13
N PRO A 377 11.50 -21.45 14.82
CA PRO A 377 11.25 -20.79 13.53
C PRO A 377 11.71 -21.59 12.30
N ASN A 378 12.71 -22.47 12.47
CA ASN A 378 13.20 -23.36 11.41
C ASN A 378 12.14 -24.34 10.90
N LEU A 379 11.09 -24.60 11.69
CA LEU A 379 9.95 -25.42 11.26
C LEU A 379 9.14 -24.79 10.13
N ARG A 380 9.33 -23.50 9.82
CA ARG A 380 8.73 -22.83 8.65
C ARG A 380 9.04 -23.54 7.33
N LEU A 381 10.16 -24.28 7.25
CA LEU A 381 10.49 -25.09 6.07
C LEU A 381 9.42 -26.15 5.75
N PHE A 382 8.65 -26.57 6.75
CA PHE A 382 7.62 -27.60 6.61
C PHE A 382 6.21 -27.03 6.38
N VAL A 383 6.07 -25.71 6.21
CA VAL A 383 4.79 -25.09 5.84
C VAL A 383 4.32 -25.64 4.49
N HIS A 384 3.05 -26.01 4.38
CA HIS A 384 2.40 -26.71 3.27
C HIS A 384 2.90 -28.14 2.99
N SER A 385 3.69 -28.73 3.90
CA SER A 385 4.20 -30.10 3.74
C SER A 385 3.26 -31.16 4.35
N PRO A 386 3.41 -32.45 3.96
CA PRO A 386 2.71 -33.56 4.62
C PRO A 386 2.98 -33.65 6.14
N ALA A 387 4.15 -33.19 6.60
CA ALA A 387 4.49 -33.18 8.01
C ALA A 387 3.61 -32.21 8.81
N GLN A 388 3.34 -31.02 8.26
CA GLN A 388 2.37 -30.09 8.85
C GLN A 388 0.99 -30.75 8.96
N GLN A 389 0.51 -31.38 7.88
CA GLN A 389 -0.81 -32.02 7.87
C GLN A 389 -0.93 -33.14 8.92
N ALA A 390 0.13 -33.94 9.11
CA ALA A 390 0.16 -34.98 10.14
C ALA A 390 0.09 -34.39 11.57
N ILE A 391 0.79 -33.28 11.82
CA ILE A 391 0.75 -32.58 13.11
C ILE A 391 -0.65 -32.02 13.37
N GLU A 392 -1.28 -31.39 12.39
CA GLU A 392 -2.64 -30.85 12.53
C GLU A 392 -3.69 -31.97 12.72
N LEU A 393 -3.55 -33.09 12.01
CA LEU A 393 -4.41 -34.26 12.21
C LEU A 393 -4.27 -34.81 13.64
N THR A 394 -3.05 -34.86 14.16
CA THR A 394 -2.79 -35.29 15.54
C THR A 394 -3.47 -34.36 16.54
N ALA A 395 -3.40 -33.05 16.32
CA ALA A 395 -4.06 -32.05 17.17
C ALA A 395 -5.60 -32.17 17.15
N ARG A 396 -6.18 -32.55 16.01
CA ARG A 396 -7.62 -32.87 15.89
C ARG A 396 -8.00 -34.17 16.61
N ALA A 397 -7.14 -35.18 16.57
CA ALA A 397 -7.39 -36.48 17.19
C ALA A 397 -7.17 -36.49 18.71
N LEU A 398 -6.28 -35.63 19.22
CA LEU A 398 -5.92 -35.51 20.64
C LEU A 398 -6.11 -34.06 21.10
N PRO A 399 -7.35 -33.67 21.48
CA PRO A 399 -7.68 -32.29 21.81
C PRO A 399 -6.82 -31.68 22.93
N GLU A 400 -6.27 -32.51 23.82
CA GLU A 400 -5.38 -32.09 24.92
C GLU A 400 -4.06 -31.48 24.42
N LEU A 401 -3.68 -31.75 23.15
CA LEU A 401 -2.50 -31.16 22.52
C LEU A 401 -2.79 -29.79 21.89
N ASN A 402 -4.06 -29.38 21.77
CA ASN A 402 -4.38 -28.12 21.12
C ASN A 402 -3.87 -26.93 21.95
N PRO A 403 -3.20 -25.95 21.32
CA PRO A 403 -2.89 -24.70 21.98
C PRO A 403 -4.17 -23.92 22.29
N LYS A 404 -4.03 -22.89 23.13
CA LYS A 404 -5.10 -21.90 23.29
C LYS A 404 -5.41 -21.26 21.93
N PRO A 405 -6.68 -20.95 21.63
CA PRO A 405 -7.03 -20.30 20.39
C PRO A 405 -6.37 -18.92 20.29
N ILE A 406 -6.04 -18.50 19.07
CA ILE A 406 -5.46 -17.17 18.82
C ILE A 406 -6.48 -16.08 19.12
N PHE A 407 -7.74 -16.30 18.77
CA PHE A 407 -8.87 -15.45 19.10
C PHE A 407 -10.16 -16.28 19.11
N VAL A 408 -11.27 -15.65 19.49
CA VAL A 408 -12.60 -16.27 19.42
C VAL A 408 -13.56 -15.28 18.78
N ASP A 409 -14.16 -15.69 17.67
CA ASP A 409 -15.31 -15.02 17.05
C ASP A 409 -16.57 -15.84 17.38
N PRO A 410 -17.48 -15.31 18.22
CA PRO A 410 -18.67 -16.04 18.67
C PRO A 410 -19.76 -16.15 17.60
N THR A 411 -19.73 -15.30 16.58
CA THR A 411 -20.80 -15.13 15.58
C THR A 411 -20.20 -14.96 14.19
N PRO A 412 -19.40 -15.93 13.70
CA PRO A 412 -18.72 -15.80 12.42
C PRO A 412 -19.73 -15.75 11.28
N LEU A 413 -19.44 -14.98 10.23
CA LEU A 413 -20.29 -14.91 9.04
C LEU A 413 -20.03 -16.12 8.14
N THR A 414 -21.09 -16.70 7.55
CA THR A 414 -20.98 -17.87 6.65
C THR A 414 -20.81 -17.50 5.18
N ARG A 415 -21.02 -16.24 4.85
CA ARG A 415 -20.80 -15.67 3.51
C ARG A 415 -20.02 -14.37 3.63
N VAL A 416 -19.31 -14.04 2.55
CA VAL A 416 -18.65 -12.74 2.43
C VAL A 416 -19.72 -11.64 2.59
N PRO A 417 -19.54 -10.70 3.53
CA PRO A 417 -20.46 -9.58 3.71
C PRO A 417 -20.52 -8.71 2.44
N ASP A 418 -21.64 -7.99 2.28
CA ASP A 418 -21.77 -7.01 1.20
C ASP A 418 -20.97 -5.76 1.56
N LEU A 419 -19.77 -5.64 1.01
CA LEU A 419 -18.82 -4.58 1.33
C LEU A 419 -18.85 -3.49 0.27
N THR A 420 -18.92 -2.23 0.71
CA THR A 420 -18.79 -1.08 -0.18
C THR A 420 -17.31 -0.79 -0.43
N LEU A 421 -16.70 -1.53 -1.35
CA LEU A 421 -15.28 -1.41 -1.65
C LEU A 421 -15.00 -0.30 -2.69
N PRO A 422 -13.79 0.29 -2.70
CA PRO A 422 -13.40 1.28 -3.70
C PRO A 422 -13.50 0.70 -5.11
N SER A 423 -14.10 1.45 -6.04
CA SER A 423 -14.13 1.04 -7.43
C SER A 423 -12.73 1.19 -8.04
N ASP A 424 -12.08 0.08 -8.39
CA ASP A 424 -10.83 0.12 -9.16
C ASP A 424 -11.13 0.78 -10.52
N GLY A 425 -10.75 2.06 -10.67
CA GLY A 425 -10.80 2.79 -11.94
C GLY A 425 -9.85 2.24 -13.02
N GLN A 426 -9.22 1.10 -12.77
CA GLN A 426 -8.41 0.36 -13.73
C GLN A 426 -9.08 -0.96 -14.06
N THR A 427 -9.79 -0.98 -15.18
CA THR A 427 -10.05 -2.21 -15.93
C THR A 427 -8.71 -2.76 -16.40
N THR A 428 -8.04 -3.55 -15.55
CA THR A 428 -6.86 -4.28 -15.99
C THR A 428 -7.30 -5.32 -17.01
N THR A 429 -7.05 -5.05 -18.29
CA THR A 429 -7.00 -6.07 -19.34
C THR A 429 -5.76 -6.94 -19.11
N GLY A 430 -5.73 -7.65 -17.99
CA GLY A 430 -4.79 -8.75 -17.76
C GLY A 430 -5.30 -9.98 -18.48
N ALA A 431 -4.41 -10.76 -19.11
CA ALA A 431 -4.76 -12.08 -19.62
C ALA A 431 -5.54 -12.86 -18.54
N PRO A 432 -6.65 -13.53 -18.87
CA PRO A 432 -7.51 -14.13 -17.86
C PRO A 432 -6.67 -15.13 -17.06
N MET A 433 -6.62 -14.96 -15.74
CA MET A 433 -5.93 -15.88 -14.81
C MET A 433 -6.25 -17.35 -15.09
N GLY A 434 -7.39 -17.64 -15.71
CA GLY A 434 -7.74 -18.98 -16.20
C GLY A 434 -6.71 -19.62 -17.14
N VAL A 435 -6.02 -18.86 -18.00
CA VAL A 435 -4.99 -19.42 -18.90
C VAL A 435 -3.75 -19.84 -18.10
N LEU A 436 -3.30 -19.01 -17.15
CA LEU A 436 -2.17 -19.34 -16.28
C LEU A 436 -2.50 -20.52 -15.36
N ALA A 437 -3.71 -20.57 -14.81
CA ALA A 437 -4.20 -21.68 -13.99
C ALA A 437 -4.23 -23.01 -14.78
N VAL A 438 -4.70 -22.99 -16.04
CA VAL A 438 -4.70 -24.17 -16.92
C VAL A 438 -3.27 -24.62 -17.26
N VAL A 439 -2.36 -23.69 -17.50
CA VAL A 439 -0.94 -24.01 -17.74
C VAL A 439 -0.29 -24.65 -16.51
N LEU A 440 -0.54 -24.12 -15.30
CA LEU A 440 -0.01 -24.69 -14.07
C LEU A 440 -0.63 -26.07 -13.76
N LEU A 441 -1.93 -26.25 -13.96
CA LEU A 441 -2.63 -27.53 -13.83
C LEU A 441 -2.08 -28.57 -14.82
N THR A 442 -1.84 -28.20 -16.08
CA THR A 442 -1.28 -29.13 -17.07
C THR A 442 0.17 -29.52 -16.75
N ILE A 443 0.98 -28.60 -16.23
CA ILE A 443 2.33 -28.91 -15.72
C ILE A 443 2.26 -29.85 -14.52
N ALA A 444 1.37 -29.60 -13.55
CA ALA A 444 1.18 -30.44 -12.37
C ALA A 444 0.67 -31.85 -12.71
N CYS A 445 -0.29 -31.97 -13.64
CA CYS A 445 -0.76 -33.25 -14.12
C CYS A 445 0.32 -33.99 -14.93
N GLY A 446 1.10 -33.27 -15.73
CA GLY A 446 2.20 -33.84 -16.52
C GLY A 446 3.34 -34.38 -15.65
N SER A 447 3.71 -33.65 -14.58
CA SER A 447 4.73 -34.09 -13.62
C SER A 447 4.24 -35.27 -12.79
N GLY A 448 2.98 -35.26 -12.33
CA GLY A 448 2.36 -36.40 -11.66
C GLY A 448 2.36 -37.66 -12.53
N TRP A 449 1.98 -37.54 -13.81
CA TRP A 449 1.97 -38.67 -14.75
C TRP A 449 3.36 -39.27 -15.01
N LEU A 450 4.40 -38.43 -15.08
CA LEU A 450 5.79 -38.89 -15.22
C LEU A 450 6.29 -39.65 -13.98
N VAL A 451 5.91 -39.21 -12.78
CA VAL A 451 6.26 -39.90 -11.52
C VAL A 451 5.56 -41.26 -11.43
N PHE A 452 4.29 -41.35 -11.82
CA PHE A 452 3.55 -42.63 -11.84
C PHE A 452 4.07 -43.63 -12.87
N ARG A 453 4.69 -43.17 -13.97
CA ARG A 453 5.28 -44.06 -14.98
C ARG A 453 6.64 -44.65 -14.59
N GLN A 454 7.35 -44.05 -13.63
CA GLN A 454 8.69 -44.50 -13.23
C GLN A 454 8.70 -45.54 -12.09
N GLN A 455 7.54 -45.95 -11.58
CA GLN A 455 7.43 -46.96 -10.52
C GLN A 455 6.79 -48.26 -11.05
N PRO A 456 7.56 -49.21 -11.62
CA PRO A 456 7.11 -50.59 -11.65
C PRO A 456 7.25 -51.13 -10.22
N PHE A 457 6.12 -51.41 -9.55
CA PHE A 457 6.12 -52.16 -8.30
C PHE A 457 6.86 -53.49 -8.52
N PRO A 458 7.88 -53.83 -7.70
CA PRO A 458 8.50 -55.13 -7.81
C PRO A 458 7.50 -56.21 -7.41
N ASN A 459 7.19 -57.12 -8.35
CA ASN A 459 6.43 -58.33 -8.10
C ASN A 459 7.19 -59.20 -7.08
N VAL A 460 6.80 -59.13 -5.81
CA VAL A 460 7.24 -60.09 -4.80
C VAL A 460 6.40 -61.36 -4.98
N LEU A 461 6.89 -62.31 -5.77
CA LEU A 461 6.36 -63.67 -5.78
C LEU A 461 6.83 -64.41 -4.51
N PRO A 462 5.98 -65.21 -3.86
CA PRO A 462 6.37 -65.95 -2.66
C PRO A 462 7.31 -67.10 -3.03
N THR A 463 8.55 -67.06 -2.53
CA THR A 463 9.52 -68.15 -2.65
C THR A 463 9.08 -69.34 -1.79
N LYS A 464 8.85 -70.49 -2.46
CA LYS A 464 8.66 -71.80 -1.82
C LYS A 464 9.90 -72.17 -1.01
N VAL A 465 9.71 -72.45 0.27
CA VAL A 465 10.72 -73.06 1.15
C VAL A 465 10.83 -74.55 0.78
N SER A 466 11.94 -74.96 0.17
CA SER A 466 12.27 -76.38 -0.02
C SER A 466 13.12 -76.89 1.14
N HIS A 467 12.53 -77.73 1.99
CA HIS A 467 13.28 -78.57 2.92
C HIS A 467 14.16 -79.55 2.14
N THR A 468 15.48 -79.49 2.35
CA THR A 468 16.38 -80.56 1.92
C THR A 468 17.10 -81.11 3.14
N ILE A 469 16.77 -82.36 3.46
CA ILE A 469 17.40 -83.21 4.47
C ILE A 469 18.72 -83.72 3.89
N GLY A 470 19.82 -83.61 4.65
CA GLY A 470 21.11 -84.17 4.29
C GLY A 470 21.83 -84.78 5.48
N ARG A 471 21.80 -86.12 5.56
CA ARG A 471 22.75 -87.02 6.26
C ARG A 471 24.20 -86.62 5.85
N GLY A 472 25.29 -86.72 6.60
CA GLY A 472 25.69 -87.45 7.80
C GLY A 472 27.08 -88.09 7.55
N ARG A 473 28.00 -87.99 8.54
CA ARG A 473 29.32 -88.65 8.70
C ARG A 473 30.47 -88.18 7.78
N ALA A 474 31.73 -88.13 8.20
CA ALA A 474 32.43 -88.85 9.28
C ALA A 474 33.25 -87.94 10.21
#